data_AF-A0A7L3DR68-F1
#
_entry.id   AF-A0A7L3DR68-F1
#
_cell.length_a   1.000
_cell.length_b   1.000
_cell.length_c   1.000
_cell.angle_alpha   90.00
_cell.angle_beta   90.00
_cell.angle_gamma   90.00
#
_symmetry.space_group_name_H-M   'P 1'
#
loop_
_entity.id
_entity.type
_entity.pdbx_description
1 polymer ?
#
loop_
_entity_poly.entity_id
_entity_poly.type
_entity_poly.pdbx_seq_one_letter_code
_entity_poly.pdbx_strand_id
1 'polypeptide(L)'
;IINNYLDGMQGGAVDKASPSGMHFRDSKRKVDYVLAYHYRKRLARHPPGVGSPEPPHRSASLALVSNGGTEKGRAEPQQQDGGQPAPPEWPGLPGMEVIQLGPLDALEEEKRLQREEYERNLLEAGLEIEKDPENKSQGLSFVRIHAPWQVLSREAELLKIKMPTKKMYEITEEGGILKTLNEIWCKLTEPLQPLVPQQENNNMKSLSYPFSREKIYLYNIKDKDTFFDNATRSRIVREILKRTSTKARNSMGIGTLIANNVYDAAYPLHDGEYEGQNDDMNERKLLYREWARYGVFYKFQPINLIRKYFGEKIGLYFAWLGLYTEFLIPSSIVGIIVFLYGCITIESDIPSKEMCDQRNAFTMCPLCDKFCDYWNLSSACATARASHLFDNPATVFFSIFMALWATMFLEQWKRLQMRLSYFWDLTGLEEEEEHPRPEYETKLLQKKLKNKNITTENSKEVRCNLLFSDEKEKLTWNDRMPGYAANFGLILFMIMLTFSAVFGVIVYRITTAAALSFSTNETTRSNVRVTVTATAVIINLVVILILDEIYGAVAKWLTEI
;
A
#
# COMPACT_ATOMS: atom_id res chain seq x y z
N ILE A 1 -3.63 -8.04 6.52
CA ILE A 1 -4.23 -8.87 7.60
C ILE A 1 -3.98 -10.32 7.21
N ILE A 2 -2.96 -10.94 7.80
CA ILE A 2 -2.81 -12.40 7.80
C ILE A 2 -2.54 -12.76 9.26
N ASN A 3 -3.63 -13.03 9.98
CA ASN A 3 -3.58 -13.81 11.22
C ASN A 3 -3.48 -15.26 10.77
N ASN A 4 -2.30 -15.86 10.86
CA ASN A 4 -2.20 -17.31 10.90
C ASN A 4 -1.71 -17.70 12.29
N TYR A 5 -2.70 -18.17 13.05
CA TYR A 5 -2.62 -18.94 14.28
C TYR A 5 -1.43 -19.90 14.29
N LEU A 6 -0.60 -19.78 15.32
CA LEU A 6 0.25 -20.87 15.81
C LEU A 6 -0.26 -21.20 17.21
N ASP A 7 -1.03 -22.28 17.31
CA ASP A 7 -1.12 -23.01 18.58
C ASP A 7 -1.50 -24.48 18.35
N GLY A 8 -0.85 -25.36 19.12
CA GLY A 8 -1.34 -26.70 19.41
C GLY A 8 -0.60 -27.89 18.76
N MET A 9 0.58 -28.24 19.28
CA MET A 9 0.83 -29.53 19.95
C MET A 9 2.32 -29.77 20.20
N GLN A 10 2.78 -29.47 21.43
CA GLN A 10 3.73 -30.33 22.13
C GLN A 10 3.60 -30.09 23.64
N GLY A 11 2.96 -31.03 24.32
CA GLY A 11 2.97 -31.11 25.77
C GLY A 11 4.32 -31.63 26.25
N GLY A 12 4.96 -30.90 27.15
CA GLY A 12 6.22 -31.26 27.79
C GLY A 12 6.71 -30.13 28.70
N ALA A 13 6.47 -30.31 29.99
CA ALA A 13 6.77 -29.47 31.15
C ALA A 13 8.01 -28.54 31.11
N VAL A 14 7.75 -27.27 31.47
CA VAL A 14 8.60 -26.29 32.21
C VAL A 14 9.79 -25.66 31.46
N ASP A 15 9.59 -24.42 31.01
CA ASP A 15 10.31 -23.28 31.57
C ASP A 15 9.53 -21.96 31.38
N LYS A 16 9.69 -21.06 32.35
CA LYS A 16 8.90 -19.85 32.58
C LYS A 16 9.07 -18.78 31.49
N ALA A 17 7.96 -18.07 31.24
CA ALA A 17 7.81 -16.89 30.39
C ALA A 17 8.08 -17.12 28.90
N SER A 18 7.01 -17.22 28.11
CA SER A 18 7.11 -16.94 26.68
C SER A 18 7.68 -15.52 26.52
N PRO A 19 8.88 -15.35 25.94
CA PRO A 19 9.38 -14.01 25.69
C PRO A 19 8.45 -13.41 24.64
N SER A 20 7.78 -12.31 24.99
CA SER A 20 7.06 -11.49 24.01
C SER A 20 7.98 -11.29 22.81
N GLY A 21 7.56 -11.72 21.62
CA GLY A 21 8.37 -11.67 20.39
C GLY A 21 8.81 -10.27 19.95
N MET A 22 8.50 -9.24 20.76
CA MET A 22 8.97 -7.86 20.69
C MET A 22 10.39 -7.67 21.20
N HIS A 23 10.95 -8.62 21.95
CA HIS A 23 12.33 -8.55 22.43
C HIS A 23 13.15 -9.72 21.91
N PHE A 24 14.47 -9.54 21.92
CA PHE A 24 15.44 -10.61 21.71
C PHE A 24 15.27 -11.68 22.80
N ARG A 25 15.89 -12.85 22.65
CA ARG A 25 15.82 -13.94 23.65
C ARG A 25 16.26 -13.53 25.06
N ASP A 26 17.04 -12.47 25.16
CA ASP A 26 17.48 -11.89 26.44
C ASP A 26 16.41 -11.04 27.16
N SER A 27 15.24 -10.81 26.53
CA SER A 27 14.14 -9.97 27.02
C SER A 27 14.53 -8.54 27.37
N LYS A 28 15.68 -8.04 26.89
CA LYS A 28 16.19 -6.70 27.17
C LYS A 28 16.20 -5.82 25.92
N ARG A 29 16.61 -6.38 24.79
CA ARG A 29 16.72 -5.62 23.54
C ARG A 29 15.44 -5.70 22.74
N LYS A 30 14.84 -4.54 22.43
CA LYS A 30 13.63 -4.44 21.63
C LYS A 30 13.93 -4.70 20.15
N VAL A 31 13.09 -5.49 19.49
CA VAL A 31 13.18 -5.73 18.04
C VAL A 31 12.56 -4.55 17.29
N ASP A 32 13.36 -3.89 16.44
CA ASP A 32 12.92 -2.73 15.66
C ASP A 32 12.44 -3.10 14.24
N TYR A 33 13.00 -4.18 13.69
CA TYR A 33 12.75 -4.63 12.32
C TYR A 33 12.95 -6.14 12.20
N VAL A 34 12.22 -6.77 11.27
CA VAL A 34 12.33 -8.21 10.99
C VAL A 34 12.50 -8.45 9.50
N LEU A 35 13.45 -9.32 9.15
CA LEU A 35 13.60 -9.89 7.81
C LEU A 35 13.11 -11.33 7.83
N ALA A 36 12.33 -11.73 6.83
CA ALA A 36 11.80 -13.07 6.68
C ALA A 36 12.31 -13.70 5.38
N TYR A 37 12.74 -14.95 5.44
CA TYR A 37 13.13 -15.72 4.27
C TYR A 37 12.78 -17.20 4.42
N HIS A 38 12.36 -17.84 3.33
CA HIS A 38 12.25 -19.28 3.25
C HIS A 38 13.62 -19.89 2.94
N TYR A 39 13.97 -20.95 3.66
CA TYR A 39 15.21 -21.68 3.45
C TYR A 39 14.95 -23.15 3.17
N ARG A 40 15.85 -23.76 2.39
CA ARG A 40 15.87 -25.20 2.12
C ARG A 40 17.24 -25.76 2.51
N LYS A 41 17.27 -26.55 3.58
CA LYS A 41 18.46 -27.29 4.00
C LYS A 41 18.63 -28.56 3.18
N ARG A 42 19.89 -28.88 2.90
CA ARG A 42 20.33 -30.13 2.28
C ARG A 42 19.96 -31.31 3.19
N LEU A 43 19.29 -32.32 2.66
CA LEU A 43 19.23 -33.63 3.32
C LEU A 43 20.57 -34.31 3.02
N ALA A 44 21.44 -34.46 4.02
CA ALA A 44 22.60 -35.32 3.88
C ALA A 44 22.08 -36.75 3.62
N ARG A 45 22.21 -37.24 2.38
CA ARG A 45 22.03 -38.67 2.11
C ARG A 45 23.10 -39.39 2.92
N HIS A 46 22.68 -40.19 3.90
CA HIS A 46 23.56 -41.13 4.59
C HIS A 46 24.29 -42.02 3.56
N PRO A 47 25.58 -42.34 3.78
CA PRO A 47 26.27 -43.32 2.95
C PRO A 47 25.60 -44.70 3.10
N PRO A 48 25.55 -45.53 2.04
CA PRO A 48 24.92 -46.84 2.12
C PRO A 48 25.81 -47.79 2.92
N GLY A 49 25.30 -48.28 4.06
CA GLY A 49 26.02 -49.21 4.92
C GLY A 49 25.09 -50.09 5.77
N VAL A 50 24.69 -51.23 5.19
CA VAL A 50 24.38 -52.53 5.82
C VAL A 50 23.12 -52.66 6.72
N GLY A 51 22.10 -53.36 6.20
CA GLY A 51 21.39 -54.42 6.97
C GLY A 51 19.90 -54.24 7.36
N SER A 52 18.98 -54.51 6.41
CA SER A 52 17.65 -55.18 6.58
C SER A 52 16.50 -54.48 7.38
N PRO A 53 15.23 -54.93 7.25
CA PRO A 53 14.38 -55.00 6.05
C PRO A 53 13.11 -54.11 6.14
N GLU A 54 12.51 -53.83 4.98
CA GLU A 54 11.23 -53.12 4.71
C GLU A 54 10.02 -53.54 5.59
N PRO A 55 9.01 -52.65 5.80
CA PRO A 55 7.87 -52.54 4.85
C PRO A 55 7.17 -51.13 4.81
N PRO A 56 6.00 -50.94 4.18
CA PRO A 56 5.83 -50.64 2.76
C PRO A 56 5.25 -49.23 2.48
N HIS A 57 5.52 -48.74 1.26
CA HIS A 57 4.74 -47.76 0.48
C HIS A 57 3.88 -46.70 1.20
N ARG A 58 4.37 -45.45 1.25
CA ARG A 58 3.53 -44.26 1.02
C ARG A 58 4.23 -43.31 0.06
N SER A 59 3.70 -43.26 -1.15
CA SER A 59 4.05 -42.34 -2.21
C SER A 59 3.88 -40.89 -1.76
N ALA A 60 4.97 -40.14 -1.76
CA ALA A 60 4.94 -38.69 -1.67
C ALA A 60 4.32 -38.12 -2.94
N SER A 61 3.26 -37.32 -2.78
CA SER A 61 2.64 -36.54 -3.84
C SER A 61 3.63 -35.55 -4.44
N LEU A 62 4.08 -35.82 -5.67
CA LEU A 62 4.72 -34.83 -6.52
C LEU A 62 3.64 -33.96 -7.14
N ALA A 63 3.60 -32.68 -6.78
CA ALA A 63 2.79 -31.69 -7.47
C ALA A 63 3.46 -31.37 -8.82
N LEU A 64 2.78 -31.77 -9.90
CA LEU A 64 3.12 -31.47 -11.28
C LEU A 64 2.74 -30.00 -11.56
N VAL A 65 3.71 -29.11 -11.69
CA VAL A 65 3.49 -27.79 -12.30
C VAL A 65 3.66 -27.97 -13.81
N SER A 66 2.53 -28.02 -14.50
CA SER A 66 2.44 -28.03 -15.96
C SER A 66 2.64 -26.60 -16.47
N ASN A 67 3.74 -26.34 -17.17
CA ASN A 67 3.82 -25.23 -18.10
C ASN A 67 3.41 -25.76 -19.48
N GLY A 68 2.25 -25.31 -19.95
CA GLY A 68 1.75 -25.58 -21.29
C GLY A 68 2.66 -24.97 -22.36
N GLY A 69 3.08 -25.80 -23.30
CA GLY A 69 3.81 -25.41 -24.50
C GLY A 69 3.56 -26.44 -25.61
N THR A 70 2.54 -26.20 -26.41
CA THR A 70 2.20 -26.92 -27.64
C THR A 70 3.22 -26.60 -28.75
N GLU A 71 3.90 -27.61 -29.30
CA GLU A 71 3.73 -28.08 -30.69
C GLU A 71 4.90 -28.97 -31.19
N LYS A 72 4.50 -30.17 -31.67
CA LYS A 72 4.98 -30.92 -32.85
C LYS A 72 6.48 -31.31 -33.01
N GLY A 73 6.71 -32.63 -32.94
CA GLY A 73 6.99 -33.39 -34.16
C GLY A 73 8.28 -34.22 -34.24
N ARG A 74 8.11 -35.54 -34.09
CA ARG A 74 8.76 -36.66 -34.81
C ARG A 74 10.24 -37.04 -34.55
N ALA A 75 10.39 -38.28 -34.08
CA ALA A 75 11.07 -39.42 -34.72
C ALA A 75 12.18 -40.12 -33.90
N GLU A 76 12.16 -41.44 -34.04
CA GLU A 76 12.77 -42.55 -33.30
C GLU A 76 14.29 -42.77 -33.53
N PRO A 77 14.91 -43.72 -32.79
CA PRO A 77 16.34 -43.75 -32.48
C PRO A 77 17.16 -44.65 -33.41
N GLN A 78 18.49 -44.42 -33.48
CA GLN A 78 19.41 -45.38 -34.09
C GLN A 78 20.74 -45.53 -33.32
N GLN A 79 21.02 -46.79 -33.00
CA GLN A 79 22.27 -47.44 -32.57
C GLN A 79 23.52 -47.01 -33.36
N GLN A 80 24.67 -46.86 -32.68
CA GLN A 80 25.82 -47.78 -32.78
C GLN A 80 27.06 -47.34 -31.97
N ASP A 81 27.49 -48.28 -31.11
CA ASP A 81 28.83 -48.79 -30.81
C ASP A 81 30.11 -48.09 -31.35
N GLY A 82 31.18 -48.11 -30.54
CA GLY A 82 32.56 -47.81 -30.94
C GLY A 82 33.45 -47.32 -29.80
N GLY A 83 34.35 -48.18 -29.30
CA GLY A 83 35.12 -47.97 -28.06
C GLY A 83 36.54 -47.37 -28.16
N GLN A 84 37.06 -47.14 -26.94
CA GLN A 84 38.46 -47.00 -26.47
C GLN A 84 39.22 -45.66 -26.74
N PRO A 85 40.26 -45.31 -25.92
CA PRO A 85 40.72 -45.86 -24.64
C PRO A 85 40.85 -44.82 -23.50
N ALA A 86 40.99 -45.31 -22.27
CA ALA A 86 41.23 -44.52 -21.05
C ALA A 86 42.60 -43.80 -21.04
N PRO A 87 42.71 -42.59 -20.46
CA PRO A 87 43.98 -42.02 -20.01
C PRO A 87 44.24 -42.27 -18.51
N PRO A 88 45.49 -42.16 -18.05
CA PRO A 88 46.03 -42.92 -16.92
C PRO A 88 45.61 -42.37 -15.54
N GLU A 89 45.35 -43.31 -14.63
CA GLU A 89 45.20 -43.05 -13.19
C GLU A 89 46.49 -42.45 -12.62
N TRP A 90 46.35 -41.32 -11.92
CA TRP A 90 47.34 -40.82 -10.98
C TRP A 90 46.90 -41.15 -9.54
N PRO A 91 47.82 -41.43 -8.60
CA PRO A 91 47.49 -41.98 -7.28
C PRO A 91 46.77 -40.95 -6.41
N GLY A 92 45.80 -41.44 -5.64
CA GLY A 92 44.84 -40.64 -4.87
C GLY A 92 45.44 -39.70 -3.82
N LEU A 93 44.78 -38.56 -3.68
CA LEU A 93 44.66 -37.79 -2.45
C LEU A 93 43.22 -38.00 -1.93
N PRO A 94 43.02 -38.54 -0.71
CA PRO A 94 41.68 -38.74 -0.16
C PRO A 94 41.11 -37.41 0.32
N GLY A 95 39.93 -37.04 -0.18
CA GLY A 95 39.07 -36.08 0.51
C GLY A 95 38.68 -34.80 -0.23
N MET A 96 38.43 -34.83 -1.54
CA MET A 96 37.68 -33.74 -2.18
C MET A 96 36.56 -34.32 -3.05
N GLU A 97 35.43 -34.64 -2.41
CA GLU A 97 34.17 -34.83 -3.11
C GLU A 97 33.75 -33.49 -3.73
N VAL A 98 33.99 -33.33 -5.04
CA VAL A 98 33.35 -32.28 -5.82
C VAL A 98 31.88 -32.67 -5.98
N ILE A 99 31.06 -32.25 -5.02
CA ILE A 99 29.62 -32.48 -5.08
C ILE A 99 29.08 -31.63 -6.23
N GLN A 100 28.56 -32.27 -7.28
CA GLN A 100 27.90 -31.59 -8.38
C GLN A 100 26.56 -31.03 -7.86
N LEU A 101 26.50 -29.72 -7.59
CA LEU A 101 25.27 -29.07 -7.12
C LEU A 101 24.20 -29.15 -8.23
N GLY A 102 22.98 -29.55 -7.87
CA GLY A 102 21.82 -29.35 -8.73
C GLY A 102 21.59 -27.85 -8.98
N PRO A 103 21.03 -27.44 -10.15
CA PRO A 103 20.85 -26.01 -10.50
C PRO A 103 20.08 -25.19 -9.45
N LEU A 104 19.08 -25.81 -8.80
CA LEU A 104 18.29 -25.18 -7.74
C LEU A 104 19.07 -25.06 -6.41
N ASP A 105 19.92 -26.02 -6.11
CA ASP A 105 20.74 -26.01 -4.89
C ASP A 105 21.89 -25.00 -5.02
N ALA A 106 22.45 -24.84 -6.22
CA ALA A 106 23.45 -23.81 -6.51
C ALA A 106 22.89 -22.40 -6.35
N LEU A 107 21.64 -22.18 -6.78
CA LEU A 107 20.96 -20.91 -6.61
C LEU A 107 20.67 -20.59 -5.12
N GLU A 108 20.28 -21.59 -4.34
CA GLU A 108 20.02 -21.41 -2.90
C GLU A 108 21.32 -21.13 -2.12
N GLU A 109 22.41 -21.78 -2.48
CA GLU A 109 23.74 -21.49 -1.94
C GLU A 109 24.20 -20.07 -2.28
N GLU A 110 23.98 -19.61 -3.52
CA GLU A 110 24.26 -18.22 -3.90
C GLU A 110 23.43 -17.22 -3.07
N LYS A 111 22.13 -17.48 -2.89
CA LYS A 111 21.26 -16.67 -2.04
C LYS A 111 21.75 -16.66 -0.58
N ARG A 112 22.21 -17.79 -0.05
CA ARG A 112 22.75 -17.87 1.31
C ARG A 112 24.00 -17.00 1.47
N LEU A 113 24.94 -17.08 0.53
CA LEU A 113 26.15 -16.24 0.54
C LEU A 113 25.80 -14.75 0.48
N GLN A 114 24.83 -14.37 -0.35
CA GLN A 114 24.34 -12.99 -0.42
C GLN A 114 23.72 -12.52 0.90
N ARG A 115 22.97 -13.38 1.61
CA ARG A 115 22.40 -13.07 2.94
C ARG A 115 23.51 -12.88 3.98
N GLU A 116 24.46 -13.80 4.05
CA GLU A 116 25.57 -13.75 5.02
C GLU A 116 26.44 -12.50 4.81
N GLU A 117 26.73 -12.14 3.55
CA GLU A 117 27.44 -10.90 3.24
C GLU A 117 26.63 -9.67 3.68
N TYR A 118 25.35 -9.63 3.36
CA TYR A 118 24.49 -8.50 3.71
C TYR A 118 24.38 -8.32 5.23
N GLU A 119 24.15 -9.40 5.97
CA GLU A 119 24.08 -9.36 7.43
C GLU A 119 25.42 -8.98 8.08
N ARG A 120 26.55 -9.43 7.52
CA ARG A 120 27.87 -8.96 7.97
C ARG A 120 28.00 -7.44 7.78
N ASN A 121 27.57 -6.92 6.63
CA ASN A 121 27.58 -5.48 6.38
C ASN A 121 26.62 -4.71 7.34
N LEU A 122 25.50 -5.33 7.77
CA LEU A 122 24.62 -4.77 8.79
C LEU A 122 25.27 -4.74 10.18
N LEU A 123 26.01 -5.80 10.55
CA LEU A 123 26.80 -5.82 11.78
C LEU A 123 27.92 -4.76 11.75
N GLU A 124 28.60 -4.61 10.61
CA GLU A 124 29.60 -3.55 10.39
C GLU A 124 29.00 -2.14 10.47
N ALA A 125 27.74 -1.97 10.06
CA ALA A 125 27.00 -0.72 10.24
C ALA A 125 26.65 -0.43 11.72
N GLY A 126 26.79 -1.43 12.61
CA GLY A 126 26.57 -1.34 14.05
C GLY A 126 25.20 -1.84 14.52
N LEU A 127 24.42 -2.48 13.65
CA LEU A 127 23.15 -3.10 14.03
C LEU A 127 23.39 -4.42 14.75
N GLU A 128 22.50 -4.78 15.67
CA GLU A 128 22.53 -6.06 16.36
C GLU A 128 21.49 -7.00 15.75
N ILE A 129 21.90 -8.25 15.49
CA ILE A 129 21.09 -9.22 14.74
C ILE A 129 20.93 -10.50 15.55
N GLU A 130 19.71 -11.03 15.61
CA GLU A 130 19.40 -12.36 16.14
C GLU A 130 18.67 -13.18 15.08
N LYS A 131 19.13 -14.41 14.83
CA LYS A 131 18.49 -15.35 13.91
C LYS A 131 17.79 -16.48 14.64
N ASP A 132 16.67 -16.93 14.09
CA ASP A 132 16.00 -18.14 14.56
C ASP A 132 16.74 -19.43 14.15
N PRO A 133 16.73 -20.47 15.00
CA PRO A 133 17.36 -21.75 14.71
C PRO A 133 16.59 -22.49 13.62
N GLU A 134 17.29 -22.78 12.53
CA GLU A 134 16.76 -23.52 11.39
C GLU A 134 16.65 -25.03 11.70
N ASN A 135 15.64 -25.45 12.47
CA ASN A 135 15.49 -26.86 12.90
C ASN A 135 14.86 -27.79 11.84
N LYS A 136 14.19 -27.25 10.82
CA LYS A 136 13.51 -28.04 9.76
C LYS A 136 14.31 -28.07 8.45
N SER A 137 14.09 -29.09 7.62
CA SER A 137 14.70 -29.23 6.27
C SER A 137 14.21 -28.17 5.28
N GLN A 138 12.99 -27.68 5.46
CA GLN A 138 12.45 -26.49 4.82
C GLN A 138 11.65 -25.72 5.86
N GLY A 139 11.78 -24.39 5.86
CA GLY A 139 11.09 -23.56 6.84
C GLY A 139 11.21 -22.07 6.54
N LEU A 140 10.41 -21.31 7.27
CA LEU A 140 10.52 -19.87 7.36
C LEU A 140 11.50 -19.53 8.48
N SER A 141 12.49 -18.71 8.17
CA SER A 141 13.45 -18.17 9.15
C SER A 141 13.24 -16.68 9.29
N PHE A 142 13.37 -16.20 10.53
CA PHE A 142 13.26 -14.79 10.87
C PHE A 142 14.59 -14.28 11.40
N VAL A 143 14.96 -13.09 10.93
CA VAL A 143 16.11 -12.32 11.39
C VAL A 143 15.57 -11.08 12.09
N ARG A 144 15.78 -11.00 13.40
CA ARG A 144 15.40 -9.86 14.23
C ARG A 144 16.56 -8.87 14.27
N ILE A 145 16.24 -7.59 14.11
CA ILE A 145 17.21 -6.49 14.09
C ILE A 145 16.90 -5.52 15.23
N HIS A 146 17.93 -5.16 15.98
CA HIS A 146 17.91 -4.13 17.01
C HIS A 146 18.92 -3.03 16.67
N ALA A 147 18.49 -1.78 16.79
CA ALA A 147 19.38 -0.63 16.66
C ALA A 147 19.76 -0.08 18.05
N PRO A 148 21.05 -0.16 18.44
CA PRO A 148 21.50 0.41 19.70
C PRO A 148 21.50 1.95 19.64
N TRP A 149 21.43 2.60 20.81
CA TRP A 149 21.37 4.06 20.93
C TRP A 149 22.48 4.78 20.15
N GLN A 150 23.69 4.23 20.11
CA GLN A 150 24.81 4.83 19.39
C GLN A 150 24.52 4.95 17.88
N VAL A 151 23.96 3.89 17.27
CA VAL A 151 23.57 3.90 15.86
C VAL A 151 22.38 4.81 15.63
N LEU A 152 21.35 4.71 16.47
CA LEU A 152 20.17 5.59 16.37
C LEU A 152 20.56 7.07 16.42
N SER A 153 21.42 7.45 17.36
CA SER A 153 21.88 8.83 17.50
C SER A 153 22.71 9.32 16.31
N ARG A 154 23.56 8.46 15.74
CA ARG A 154 24.38 8.77 14.55
C ARG A 154 23.52 8.95 13.31
N GLU A 155 22.61 8.02 13.07
CA GLU A 155 21.76 8.04 11.88
C GLU A 155 20.66 9.10 11.99
N ALA A 156 20.14 9.38 13.18
CA ALA A 156 19.19 10.49 13.39
C ALA A 156 19.81 11.86 13.08
N GLU A 157 21.11 12.04 13.35
CA GLU A 157 21.85 13.25 12.98
C GLU A 157 22.08 13.33 11.47
N LEU A 158 22.44 12.21 10.82
CA LEU A 158 22.61 12.14 9.37
C LEU A 158 21.30 12.39 8.62
N LEU A 159 20.18 11.88 9.13
CA LEU A 159 18.82 12.09 8.61
C LEU A 159 18.18 13.40 9.10
N LYS A 160 18.92 14.23 9.87
CA LYS A 160 18.46 15.50 10.45
C LYS A 160 17.07 15.44 11.08
N ILE A 161 16.76 14.35 11.78
CA ILE A 161 15.44 14.15 12.38
C ILE A 161 15.20 15.25 13.41
N LYS A 162 14.15 16.04 13.20
CA LYS A 162 13.79 17.12 14.12
C LYS A 162 13.17 16.53 15.38
N MET A 163 13.70 16.94 16.53
CA MET A 163 13.25 16.49 17.84
C MET A 163 12.87 17.66 18.74
N PRO A 164 11.88 17.47 19.64
CA PRO A 164 11.43 18.53 20.54
C PRO A 164 12.51 18.86 21.58
N THR A 165 12.85 20.15 21.70
CA THR A 165 13.78 20.65 22.71
C THR A 165 13.07 20.97 24.04
N LYS A 166 13.87 21.23 25.08
CA LYS A 166 13.37 21.66 26.41
C LYS A 166 12.68 23.02 26.39
N LYS A 167 12.98 23.88 25.40
CA LYS A 167 12.36 25.21 25.31
C LYS A 167 10.97 25.07 24.70
N MET A 168 9.95 25.44 25.48
CA MET A 168 8.57 25.55 25.05
C MET A 168 8.20 27.01 24.90
N TYR A 169 7.38 27.33 23.92
CA TYR A 169 6.74 28.63 23.79
C TYR A 169 5.23 28.45 23.88
N GLU A 170 4.58 29.44 24.48
CA GLU A 170 3.13 29.53 24.49
C GLU A 170 2.68 30.19 23.18
N ILE A 171 1.79 29.51 22.47
CA ILE A 171 1.14 30.04 21.27
C ILE A 171 0.11 31.04 21.76
N THR A 172 0.42 32.33 21.64
CA THR A 172 -0.53 33.41 21.92
C THR A 172 -1.64 33.37 20.89
N GLU A 173 -2.82 32.88 21.27
CA GLU A 173 -4.03 32.99 20.46
C GLU A 173 -4.50 34.46 20.45
N GLU A 174 -4.67 35.03 19.25
CA GLU A 174 -5.17 36.41 19.11
C GLU A 174 -6.58 36.53 19.71
N GLY A 175 -6.72 37.38 20.73
CA GLY A 175 -7.96 37.58 21.47
C GLY A 175 -8.99 38.35 20.65
N GLY A 176 -10.14 37.71 20.40
CA GLY A 176 -11.28 38.34 19.72
C GLY A 176 -12.53 37.46 19.77
N ILE A 177 -13.54 37.82 18.96
CA ILE A 177 -14.82 37.09 18.82
C ILE A 177 -14.60 35.61 18.46
N LEU A 178 -13.51 35.32 17.74
CA LEU A 178 -13.12 33.97 17.37
C LEU A 178 -12.80 33.09 18.60
N LYS A 179 -12.26 33.67 19.67
CA LYS A 179 -11.92 32.94 20.91
C LYS A 179 -13.18 32.54 21.67
N THR A 180 -14.16 33.45 21.80
CA THR A 180 -15.45 33.13 22.42
C THR A 180 -16.22 32.05 21.65
N LEU A 181 -16.15 32.06 20.31
CA LEU A 181 -16.74 31.00 19.48
C LEU A 181 -15.98 29.67 19.63
N ASN A 182 -14.65 29.71 19.68
CA ASN A 182 -13.83 28.52 19.89
C ASN A 182 -14.08 27.91 21.28
N GLU A 183 -14.22 28.71 22.33
CA GLU A 183 -14.52 28.23 23.68
C GLU A 183 -15.90 27.54 23.76
N ILE A 184 -16.91 28.11 23.10
CA ILE A 184 -18.25 27.49 22.99
C ILE A 184 -18.16 26.19 22.18
N TRP A 185 -17.42 26.20 21.08
CA TRP A 185 -17.20 25.02 20.25
C TRP A 185 -16.46 23.92 21.00
N CYS A 186 -15.41 24.24 21.76
CA CYS A 186 -14.67 23.29 22.59
C CYS A 186 -15.57 22.66 23.66
N LYS A 187 -16.42 23.44 24.35
CA LYS A 187 -17.38 22.90 25.32
C LYS A 187 -18.43 22.01 24.67
N LEU A 188 -18.89 22.36 23.46
CA LEU A 188 -19.85 21.55 22.72
C LEU A 188 -19.23 20.24 22.20
N THR A 189 -17.94 20.27 21.87
CA THR A 189 -17.20 19.13 21.29
C THR A 189 -16.49 18.25 22.31
N GLU A 190 -16.39 18.68 23.57
CA GLU A 190 -15.80 17.94 24.69
C GLU A 190 -16.27 16.47 24.80
N PRO A 191 -17.57 16.12 24.74
CA PRO A 191 -18.01 14.72 24.82
C PRO A 191 -17.60 13.87 23.59
N LEU A 192 -17.24 14.52 22.48
CA LEU A 192 -16.81 13.87 21.26
C LEU A 192 -15.28 13.69 21.22
N GLN A 193 -14.53 14.26 22.16
CA GLN A 193 -13.07 14.12 22.17
C GLN A 193 -12.64 12.72 22.64
N PRO A 194 -11.59 12.14 22.04
CA PRO A 194 -11.09 10.84 22.45
C PRO A 194 -10.38 10.93 23.81
N LEU A 195 -10.54 9.90 24.64
CA LEU A 195 -9.98 9.87 26.00
C LEU A 195 -8.52 9.40 25.94
N VAL A 196 -7.67 10.22 25.34
CA VAL A 196 -6.23 9.98 25.25
C VAL A 196 -5.56 10.71 26.41
N PRO A 197 -4.48 10.18 27.02
CA PRO A 197 -3.59 10.97 27.87
C PRO A 197 -3.06 12.13 27.01
N GLN A 198 -3.75 13.26 27.03
CA GLN A 198 -3.33 14.43 26.29
C GLN A 198 -2.00 14.85 26.87
N GLN A 199 -1.03 15.04 25.98
CA GLN A 199 0.14 15.83 26.26
C GLN A 199 -0.40 17.20 26.70
N GLU A 200 -0.38 17.45 28.00
CA GLU A 200 -0.91 18.66 28.62
C GLU A 200 -0.38 19.88 27.87
N ASN A 201 -1.30 20.77 27.45
CA ASN A 201 -1.09 22.06 26.78
C ASN A 201 -1.03 22.04 25.24
N ASN A 202 -2.20 22.03 24.60
CA ASN A 202 -2.37 22.42 23.18
C ASN A 202 -1.74 23.79 22.85
N ASN A 203 -1.57 24.66 23.86
CA ASN A 203 -1.03 26.00 23.70
C ASN A 203 0.49 26.06 23.86
N MET A 204 1.16 24.98 24.28
CA MET A 204 2.62 24.97 24.41
C MET A 204 3.23 24.06 23.36
N LYS A 205 4.02 24.62 22.44
CA LYS A 205 4.80 23.83 21.48
C LYS A 205 6.27 23.88 21.88
N SER A 206 6.90 22.71 21.98
CA SER A 206 8.35 22.60 22.06
C SER A 206 8.96 23.05 20.75
N LEU A 207 10.02 23.86 20.82
CA LEU A 207 10.80 24.17 19.62
C LEU A 207 11.52 22.90 19.16
N SER A 208 11.34 22.51 17.91
CA SER A 208 12.03 21.35 17.35
C SER A 208 13.32 21.76 16.67
N TYR A 209 14.37 20.99 16.88
CA TYR A 209 15.69 21.20 16.29
C TYR A 209 16.21 19.88 15.70
N PRO A 210 16.95 19.89 14.58
CA PRO A 210 17.60 18.69 14.05
C PRO A 210 18.46 18.02 15.11
N PHE A 211 18.24 16.72 15.31
CA PHE A 211 18.96 15.95 16.31
C PHE A 211 20.47 16.05 16.07
N SER A 212 21.22 16.41 17.11
CA SER A 212 22.67 16.48 17.05
C SER A 212 23.27 15.90 18.32
N ARG A 213 24.29 15.06 18.15
CA ARG A 213 24.94 14.33 19.24
C ARG A 213 25.75 15.26 20.15
N GLU A 214 26.26 16.36 19.61
CA GLU A 214 26.97 17.37 20.40
C GLU A 214 26.02 18.17 21.29
N LYS A 215 24.76 18.33 20.85
CA LYS A 215 23.76 19.16 21.52
C LYS A 215 22.70 18.35 22.26
N ILE A 216 23.06 17.16 22.77
CA ILE A 216 22.16 16.28 23.51
C ILE A 216 21.46 17.00 24.68
N TYR A 217 22.14 17.96 25.33
CA TYR A 217 21.61 18.74 26.45
C TYR A 217 20.35 19.57 26.12
N LEU A 218 20.12 19.88 24.84
CA LEU A 218 18.92 20.60 24.37
C LEU A 218 17.65 19.76 24.48
N TYR A 219 17.79 18.43 24.47
CA TYR A 219 16.67 17.49 24.45
C TYR A 219 16.37 16.96 25.86
N ASN A 220 15.10 16.68 26.12
CA ASN A 220 14.66 16.08 27.39
C ASN A 220 14.74 14.55 27.33
N ILE A 221 15.95 14.00 27.43
CA ILE A 221 16.17 12.55 27.43
C ILE A 221 16.07 12.04 28.87
N LYS A 222 14.89 11.50 29.24
CA LYS A 222 14.70 10.79 30.52
C LYS A 222 15.21 9.36 30.43
N ASP A 223 14.82 8.68 29.36
CA ASP A 223 15.22 7.31 29.05
C ASP A 223 15.63 7.22 27.58
N LYS A 224 16.70 6.47 27.29
CA LYS A 224 17.26 6.33 25.94
C LYS A 224 16.40 5.43 25.06
N ASP A 225 15.74 4.44 25.66
CA ASP A 225 14.96 3.46 24.91
C ASP A 225 13.61 4.01 24.46
N THR A 226 13.02 4.95 25.22
CA THR A 226 11.73 5.57 24.90
C THR A 226 11.84 6.93 24.22
N PHE A 227 13.03 7.52 24.10
CA PHE A 227 13.20 8.86 23.52
C PHE A 227 12.83 8.89 22.03
N PHE A 228 13.25 7.87 21.28
CA PHE A 228 12.84 7.70 19.90
C PHE A 228 11.56 6.87 19.84
N ASP A 229 10.51 7.42 19.22
CA ASP A 229 9.27 6.68 18.96
C ASP A 229 9.55 5.43 18.11
N ASN A 230 8.74 4.38 18.31
CA ASN A 230 8.89 3.11 17.58
C ASN A 230 8.86 3.32 16.06
N ALA A 231 7.97 4.18 15.58
CA ALA A 231 7.89 4.54 14.17
C ALA A 231 9.20 5.20 13.66
N THR A 232 9.79 6.11 14.44
CA THR A 232 11.06 6.77 14.09
C THR A 232 12.23 5.78 14.13
N ARG A 233 12.27 4.88 15.12
CA ARG A 233 13.29 3.80 15.19
C ARG A 233 13.21 2.91 13.95
N SER A 234 12.02 2.44 13.61
CA SER A 234 11.81 1.63 12.39
C SER A 234 12.12 2.41 11.11
N ARG A 235 11.87 3.73 11.05
CA ARG A 235 12.28 4.59 9.93
C ARG A 235 13.80 4.62 9.78
N ILE A 236 14.53 4.88 10.87
CA ILE A 236 16.00 4.89 10.88
C ILE A 236 16.55 3.55 10.41
N VAL A 237 16.06 2.43 10.96
CA VAL A 237 16.53 1.08 10.57
C VAL A 237 16.24 0.80 9.10
N ARG A 238 15.06 1.19 8.60
CA ARG A 238 14.71 1.04 7.18
C ARG A 238 15.67 1.81 6.26
N GLU A 239 16.08 3.02 6.65
CA GLU A 239 17.05 3.78 5.86
C GLU A 239 18.45 3.15 5.89
N ILE A 240 18.88 2.59 7.02
CA ILE A 240 20.12 1.80 7.08
C ILE A 240 20.04 0.60 6.13
N LEU A 241 18.95 -0.18 6.17
CA LEU A 241 18.73 -1.35 5.32
C LEU A 241 18.73 -1.01 3.83
N LYS A 242 18.20 0.16 3.46
CA LYS A 242 18.23 0.65 2.07
C LYS A 242 19.64 1.08 1.65
N ARG A 243 20.39 1.76 2.52
CA ARG A 243 21.74 2.28 2.20
C ARG A 243 22.81 1.18 2.18
N THR A 244 22.67 0.15 3.01
CA THR A 244 23.63 -0.96 3.06
C THR A 244 23.62 -1.73 1.74
N SER A 245 24.78 -1.84 1.09
CA SER A 245 24.95 -2.52 -0.20
C SER A 245 25.80 -3.78 -0.05
N THR A 246 25.61 -4.72 -0.98
CA THR A 246 26.38 -5.97 -1.12
C THR A 246 27.39 -5.85 -2.26
N LYS A 247 28.67 -6.19 -2.00
CA LYS A 247 29.76 -6.02 -2.97
C LYS A 247 29.68 -7.04 -4.11
N ALA A 248 29.13 -8.22 -3.85
CA ALA A 248 29.13 -9.33 -4.82
C ALA A 248 28.39 -9.05 -6.14
N ARG A 249 27.45 -8.09 -6.20
CA ARG A 249 26.72 -7.74 -7.44
C ARG A 249 26.34 -6.25 -7.60
N ASN A 250 26.91 -5.34 -6.79
CA ASN A 250 26.43 -3.95 -6.70
C ASN A 250 24.91 -3.86 -6.45
N SER A 251 24.32 -4.84 -5.76
CA SER A 251 22.93 -4.77 -5.33
C SER A 251 22.82 -3.72 -4.24
N MET A 252 22.14 -2.63 -4.54
CA MET A 252 21.90 -1.55 -3.60
C MET A 252 20.67 -1.91 -2.73
N GLY A 253 20.89 -2.01 -1.42
CA GLY A 253 19.81 -2.07 -0.43
C GLY A 253 18.98 -3.35 -0.36
N ILE A 254 18.18 -3.42 0.70
CA ILE A 254 17.22 -4.50 0.95
C ILE A 254 16.19 -4.67 -0.18
N GLY A 255 15.82 -3.60 -0.87
CA GLY A 255 14.82 -3.63 -1.96
C GLY A 255 15.23 -4.55 -3.11
N THR A 256 16.51 -4.52 -3.49
CA THR A 256 17.06 -5.40 -4.54
C THR A 256 17.11 -6.86 -4.09
N LEU A 257 17.40 -7.11 -2.80
CA LEU A 257 17.43 -8.46 -2.23
C LEU A 257 16.03 -9.09 -2.15
N ILE A 258 15.00 -8.28 -1.89
CA ILE A 258 13.61 -8.74 -1.95
C ILE A 258 13.20 -9.03 -3.40
N ALA A 259 13.53 -8.15 -4.34
CA ALA A 259 13.23 -8.37 -5.76
C ALA A 259 13.90 -9.64 -6.33
N ASN A 260 15.09 -9.98 -5.84
CA ASN A 260 15.82 -11.20 -6.22
C ASN A 260 15.39 -12.46 -5.45
N ASN A 261 14.34 -12.39 -4.60
CA ASN A 261 13.87 -13.49 -3.74
C ASN A 261 14.98 -14.06 -2.83
N VAL A 262 15.87 -13.20 -2.33
CA VAL A 262 16.87 -13.53 -1.30
C VAL A 262 16.23 -13.45 0.09
N TYR A 263 15.41 -12.42 0.28
CA TYR A 263 14.46 -12.25 1.37
C TYR A 263 13.05 -12.19 0.79
N ASP A 264 12.05 -12.70 1.51
CA ASP A 264 10.65 -12.65 1.06
C ASP A 264 9.97 -11.37 1.54
N ALA A 265 10.28 -10.93 2.76
CA ALA A 265 9.68 -9.75 3.35
C ALA A 265 10.62 -9.06 4.35
N ALA A 266 10.45 -7.75 4.50
CA ALA A 266 11.15 -6.93 5.47
C ALA A 266 10.17 -5.92 6.07
N TYR A 267 9.83 -6.05 7.36
CA TYR A 267 8.78 -5.25 7.99
C TYR A 267 9.10 -4.91 9.47
N PRO A 268 8.61 -3.76 9.98
CA PRO A 268 8.67 -3.44 11.40
C PRO A 268 7.63 -4.26 12.18
N LEU A 269 7.88 -4.49 13.47
CA LEU A 269 6.93 -5.17 14.35
C LEU A 269 5.90 -4.21 14.94
N HIS A 270 4.70 -4.73 15.22
CA HIS A 270 3.68 -3.99 15.95
C HIS A 270 3.89 -4.11 17.46
N ASP A 271 3.49 -3.07 18.18
CA ASP A 271 3.44 -3.11 19.64
C ASP A 271 2.26 -3.95 20.10
N GLY A 272 2.53 -4.93 20.96
CA GLY A 272 1.50 -5.63 21.73
C GLY A 272 0.51 -6.47 20.92
N GLU A 273 -0.19 -7.32 21.66
CA GLU A 273 -1.52 -7.76 21.25
C GLU A 273 -2.55 -6.67 21.58
N TYR A 274 -3.56 -6.54 20.72
CA TYR A 274 -4.63 -5.54 20.88
C TYR A 274 -5.83 -6.07 21.68
N GLU A 275 -6.01 -7.40 21.72
CA GLU A 275 -7.08 -8.11 22.46
C GLU A 275 -6.65 -8.66 23.82
N GLY A 276 -5.33 -8.68 24.11
CA GLY A 276 -4.77 -9.32 25.30
C GLY A 276 -5.39 -8.82 26.61
N GLN A 277 -5.70 -9.75 27.51
CA GLN A 277 -6.28 -9.48 28.84
C GLN A 277 -5.29 -8.82 29.80
N ASN A 278 -3.99 -8.78 29.48
CA ASN A 278 -2.99 -8.10 30.29
C ASN A 278 -3.30 -6.60 30.39
N ASP A 279 -3.14 -6.05 31.60
CA ASP A 279 -3.49 -4.68 31.95
C ASP A 279 -2.49 -3.64 31.42
N ASP A 280 -1.40 -4.10 30.77
CA ASP A 280 -0.42 -3.23 30.13
C ASP A 280 -1.05 -2.51 28.92
N MET A 281 -1.21 -1.20 29.05
CA MET A 281 -1.78 -0.33 28.02
C MET A 281 -0.79 -0.07 26.89
N ASN A 282 -0.86 -0.89 25.85
CA ASN A 282 -0.08 -0.71 24.62
C ASN A 282 -0.68 0.40 23.72
N GLU A 283 0.15 1.13 22.98
CA GLU A 283 -0.30 2.18 22.05
C GLU A 283 -1.34 1.64 21.03
N ARG A 284 -1.08 0.43 20.50
CA ARG A 284 -2.01 -0.26 19.59
C ARG A 284 -3.37 -0.55 20.23
N LYS A 285 -3.39 -0.98 21.50
CA LYS A 285 -4.62 -1.29 22.25
C LYS A 285 -5.42 -0.01 22.52
N LEU A 286 -4.74 1.09 22.84
CA LEU A 286 -5.34 2.42 22.99
C LEU A 286 -5.96 2.92 21.68
N LEU A 287 -5.22 2.86 20.57
CA LEU A 287 -5.70 3.21 19.22
C LEU A 287 -6.92 2.38 18.83
N TYR A 288 -6.93 1.09 19.14
CA TYR A 288 -8.09 0.24 18.86
C TYR A 288 -9.31 0.63 19.69
N ARG A 289 -9.14 0.94 20.98
CA ARG A 289 -10.25 1.31 21.87
C ARG A 289 -10.90 2.64 21.52
N GLU A 290 -10.09 3.66 21.21
CA GLU A 290 -10.58 5.04 21.03
C GLU A 290 -10.85 5.43 19.58
N TRP A 291 -10.36 4.68 18.59
CA TRP A 291 -10.48 5.07 17.18
C TRP A 291 -10.95 3.94 16.25
N ALA A 292 -10.29 2.78 16.24
CA ALA A 292 -10.53 1.73 15.23
C ALA A 292 -11.73 0.78 15.53
N ARG A 293 -12.67 1.18 16.40
CA ARG A 293 -13.89 0.42 16.71
C ARG A 293 -15.11 1.06 16.06
N TYR A 294 -15.92 0.25 15.40
CA TYR A 294 -17.17 0.71 14.77
C TYR A 294 -18.11 1.45 15.74
N GLY A 295 -18.14 1.07 17.03
CA GLY A 295 -18.95 1.73 18.05
C GLY A 295 -18.47 3.14 18.46
N VAL A 296 -17.32 3.61 17.96
CA VAL A 296 -16.67 4.88 18.35
C VAL A 296 -16.61 5.88 17.18
N PHE A 297 -17.45 5.69 16.14
CA PHE A 297 -17.47 6.52 14.94
C PHE A 297 -17.82 8.00 15.18
N TYR A 298 -18.48 8.32 16.31
CA TYR A 298 -18.92 9.67 16.65
C TYR A 298 -17.82 10.53 17.28
N LYS A 299 -16.70 9.94 17.71
CA LYS A 299 -15.59 10.69 18.32
C LYS A 299 -14.69 11.33 17.26
N PHE A 300 -14.03 12.41 17.64
CA PHE A 300 -12.96 13.01 16.84
C PHE A 300 -11.74 12.09 16.74
N GLN A 301 -11.08 12.12 15.58
CA GLN A 301 -9.93 11.27 15.31
C GLN A 301 -8.69 11.74 16.11
N PRO A 302 -8.00 10.87 16.86
CA PRO A 302 -6.78 11.23 17.59
C PRO A 302 -5.57 11.26 16.65
N ILE A 303 -5.46 12.29 15.81
CA ILE A 303 -4.47 12.37 14.72
C ILE A 303 -3.02 12.29 15.24
N ASN A 304 -2.72 12.90 16.38
CA ASN A 304 -1.37 12.85 16.96
C ASN A 304 -0.95 11.44 17.39
N LEU A 305 -1.89 10.63 17.89
CA LEU A 305 -1.64 9.24 18.28
C LEU A 305 -1.50 8.34 17.03
N ILE A 306 -2.33 8.56 16.02
CA ILE A 306 -2.22 7.88 14.71
C ILE A 306 -0.86 8.19 14.07
N ARG A 307 -0.42 9.45 14.09
CA ARG A 307 0.90 9.86 13.62
C ARG A 307 2.03 9.16 14.37
N LYS A 308 1.96 9.12 15.70
CA LYS A 308 3.00 8.50 16.53
C LYS A 308 3.19 7.01 16.18
N TYR A 309 2.10 6.31 15.92
CA TYR A 309 2.12 4.87 15.66
C TYR A 309 2.37 4.50 14.19
N PHE A 310 1.69 5.17 13.25
CA PHE A 310 1.75 4.83 11.82
C PHE A 310 2.71 5.72 11.00
N GLY A 311 3.21 6.80 11.59
CA GLY A 311 3.99 7.82 10.91
C GLY A 311 3.14 8.91 10.25
N GLU A 312 3.84 9.85 9.64
CA GLU A 312 3.27 11.15 9.26
C GLU A 312 2.44 11.06 7.97
N LYS A 313 2.79 10.16 7.04
CA LYS A 313 2.03 9.91 5.80
C LYS A 313 0.60 9.43 6.07
N ILE A 314 0.46 8.43 6.94
CA ILE A 314 -0.85 7.86 7.31
C ILE A 314 -1.62 8.86 8.20
N GLY A 315 -0.91 9.56 9.10
CA GLY A 315 -1.50 10.63 9.90
C GLY A 315 -2.13 11.74 9.03
N LEU A 316 -1.44 12.16 7.96
CA LEU A 316 -1.96 13.19 7.04
C LEU A 316 -3.18 12.70 6.24
N TYR A 317 -3.19 11.43 5.83
CA TYR A 317 -4.36 10.83 5.15
C TYR A 317 -5.62 10.86 6.05
N PHE A 318 -5.50 10.42 7.30
CA PHE A 318 -6.64 10.45 8.23
C PHE A 318 -7.03 11.88 8.64
N ALA A 319 -6.07 12.80 8.72
CA ALA A 319 -6.38 14.23 8.89
C ALA A 319 -7.21 14.80 7.73
N TRP A 320 -6.86 14.45 6.49
CA TRP A 320 -7.63 14.83 5.30
C TRP A 320 -9.05 14.25 5.33
N LEU A 321 -9.15 12.96 5.61
CA LEU A 321 -10.43 12.26 5.68
C LEU A 321 -11.33 12.84 6.79
N GLY A 322 -10.75 13.16 7.94
CA GLY A 322 -11.45 13.82 9.05
C GLY A 322 -12.01 15.18 8.65
N LEU A 323 -11.18 16.06 8.06
CA LEU A 323 -11.65 17.37 7.61
C LEU A 323 -12.73 17.25 6.51
N TYR A 324 -12.55 16.31 5.57
CA TYR A 324 -13.50 16.09 4.49
C TYR A 324 -14.86 15.65 5.03
N THR A 325 -14.89 14.70 5.96
CA THR A 325 -16.13 14.24 6.61
C THR A 325 -16.78 15.35 7.44
N GLU A 326 -16.01 16.16 8.16
CA GLU A 326 -16.52 17.32 8.90
C GLU A 326 -17.17 18.36 7.96
N PHE A 327 -16.53 18.68 6.82
CA PHE A 327 -17.06 19.60 5.82
C PHE A 327 -18.28 19.06 5.07
N LEU A 328 -18.46 17.73 4.99
CA LEU A 328 -19.65 17.12 4.41
C LEU A 328 -20.89 17.27 5.31
N ILE A 329 -20.74 17.48 6.62
CA ILE A 329 -21.88 17.66 7.54
C ILE A 329 -22.75 18.86 7.15
N PRO A 330 -22.24 20.10 7.03
CA PRO A 330 -23.07 21.25 6.65
C PRO A 330 -23.66 21.09 5.24
N SER A 331 -22.89 20.51 4.30
CA SER A 331 -23.39 20.24 2.96
C SER A 331 -24.56 19.25 2.96
N SER A 332 -24.47 18.19 3.78
CA SER A 332 -25.54 17.20 3.95
C SER A 332 -26.80 17.84 4.57
N ILE A 333 -26.63 18.72 5.56
CA ILE A 333 -27.76 19.44 6.19
C ILE A 333 -28.49 20.31 5.16
N VAL A 334 -27.75 21.12 4.38
CA VAL A 334 -28.34 21.96 3.33
C VAL A 334 -29.02 21.08 2.26
N GLY A 335 -28.40 19.97 1.86
CA GLY A 335 -28.98 19.02 0.92
C GLY A 335 -30.31 18.42 1.41
N ILE A 336 -30.39 18.01 2.68
CA ILE A 336 -31.64 17.52 3.28
C ILE A 336 -32.70 18.62 3.31
N ILE A 337 -32.36 19.87 3.65
CA ILE A 337 -33.31 21.00 3.64
C ILE A 337 -33.88 21.23 2.23
N VAL A 338 -33.02 21.21 1.20
CA VAL A 338 -33.44 21.39 -0.20
C VAL A 338 -34.31 20.22 -0.67
N PHE A 339 -33.99 18.99 -0.25
CA PHE A 339 -34.81 17.82 -0.52
C PHE A 339 -36.19 17.90 0.15
N LEU A 340 -36.25 18.28 1.42
CA LEU A 340 -37.49 18.49 2.16
C LEU A 340 -38.35 19.60 1.54
N TYR A 341 -37.72 20.68 1.06
CA TYR A 341 -38.40 21.73 0.30
C TYR A 341 -39.06 21.16 -0.98
N GLY A 342 -38.34 20.31 -1.73
CA GLY A 342 -38.88 19.61 -2.89
C GLY A 342 -40.07 18.71 -2.53
N CYS A 343 -40.01 17.99 -1.41
CA CYS A 343 -41.12 17.17 -0.92
C CYS A 343 -42.36 18.01 -0.57
N ILE A 344 -42.19 19.17 0.07
CA ILE A 344 -43.30 20.05 0.46
C ILE A 344 -43.96 20.69 -0.77
N THR A 345 -43.17 21.04 -1.79
CA THR A 345 -43.66 21.78 -2.96
C THR A 345 -44.19 20.88 -4.08
N ILE A 346 -44.06 19.55 -3.97
CA ILE A 346 -44.45 18.57 -4.99
C ILE A 346 -45.94 18.63 -5.37
N GLU A 347 -46.81 18.94 -4.41
CA GLU A 347 -48.26 19.07 -4.63
C GLU A 347 -48.66 20.49 -5.03
N SER A 348 -47.74 21.45 -5.04
CA SER A 348 -48.02 22.84 -5.40
C SER A 348 -47.67 23.15 -6.86
N ASP A 349 -46.71 22.41 -7.43
CA ASP A 349 -46.15 22.61 -8.76
C ASP A 349 -47.19 22.46 -9.89
N ILE A 350 -47.25 23.47 -10.76
CA ILE A 350 -48.24 23.56 -11.84
C ILE A 350 -47.94 22.54 -12.96
N PRO A 351 -46.71 22.44 -13.51
CA PRO A 351 -46.35 21.40 -14.48
C PRO A 351 -46.67 19.97 -14.01
N SER A 352 -46.29 19.63 -12.77
CA SER A 352 -46.56 18.29 -12.22
C SER A 352 -48.07 18.03 -12.07
N LYS A 353 -48.86 19.04 -11.70
CA LYS A 353 -50.34 18.93 -11.65
C LYS A 353 -50.94 18.72 -13.02
N GLU A 354 -50.52 19.49 -14.02
CA GLU A 354 -51.03 19.41 -15.39
C GLU A 354 -50.73 18.03 -16.01
N MET A 355 -49.54 17.47 -15.77
CA MET A 355 -49.19 16.12 -16.22
C MET A 355 -49.96 15.02 -15.48
N CYS A 356 -50.36 15.25 -14.22
CA CYS A 356 -51.09 14.29 -13.40
C CYS A 356 -52.62 14.42 -13.51
N ASP A 357 -53.15 15.45 -14.16
CA ASP A 357 -54.60 15.65 -14.30
C ASP A 357 -55.19 14.65 -15.29
N GLN A 358 -56.06 13.77 -14.81
CA GLN A 358 -56.73 12.75 -15.63
C GLN A 358 -57.80 13.33 -16.56
N ARG A 359 -58.25 14.57 -16.32
CA ARG A 359 -59.29 15.22 -17.15
C ARG A 359 -58.77 15.58 -18.54
N ASN A 360 -57.47 15.86 -18.65
CA ASN A 360 -56.80 16.16 -19.90
C ASN A 360 -56.13 14.89 -20.44
N ALA A 361 -56.89 14.07 -21.16
CA ALA A 361 -56.40 12.84 -21.77
C ALA A 361 -55.50 13.13 -23.00
N PHE A 362 -54.30 13.66 -22.76
CA PHE A 362 -53.30 13.89 -23.81
C PHE A 362 -52.64 12.57 -24.20
N THR A 363 -52.94 12.11 -25.42
CA THR A 363 -52.32 10.95 -26.05
C THR A 363 -50.98 11.35 -26.66
N MET A 364 -49.90 10.75 -26.17
CA MET A 364 -48.55 10.97 -26.67
C MET A 364 -48.20 10.02 -27.81
N CYS A 365 -47.35 10.47 -28.72
CA CYS A 365 -46.80 9.64 -29.79
C CYS A 365 -46.01 8.45 -29.22
N PRO A 366 -46.02 7.31 -29.93
CA PRO A 366 -45.20 6.16 -29.54
C PRO A 366 -43.71 6.50 -29.59
N LEU A 367 -42.93 5.97 -28.64
CA LEU A 367 -41.48 6.19 -28.57
C LEU A 367 -40.69 5.38 -29.61
N CYS A 368 -41.38 4.56 -30.42
CA CYS A 368 -40.79 3.59 -31.31
C CYS A 368 -41.57 3.55 -32.63
N ASP A 369 -40.88 3.23 -33.71
CA ASP A 369 -41.38 3.43 -35.08
C ASP A 369 -42.44 2.41 -35.54
N LYS A 370 -42.43 1.18 -35.00
CA LYS A 370 -43.30 0.08 -35.51
C LYS A 370 -44.16 -0.67 -34.49
N PHE A 371 -43.72 -0.85 -33.24
CA PHE A 371 -44.34 -1.80 -32.31
C PHE A 371 -44.65 -1.21 -30.92
N CYS A 372 -44.91 0.09 -30.86
CA CYS A 372 -45.25 0.77 -29.62
C CYS A 372 -46.62 1.43 -29.73
N ASP A 373 -47.45 1.21 -28.72
CA ASP A 373 -48.78 1.82 -28.65
C ASP A 373 -48.67 3.29 -28.23
N TYR A 374 -49.70 4.06 -28.60
CA TYR A 374 -49.92 5.38 -28.03
C TYR A 374 -50.08 5.27 -26.50
N TRP A 375 -49.54 6.24 -25.77
CA TRP A 375 -49.55 6.22 -24.31
C TRP A 375 -50.12 7.53 -23.75
N ASN A 376 -50.79 7.47 -22.61
CA ASN A 376 -51.38 8.64 -21.96
C ASN A 376 -50.33 9.36 -21.12
N LEU A 377 -50.29 10.70 -21.19
CA LEU A 377 -49.35 11.52 -20.43
C LEU A 377 -49.46 11.30 -18.90
N SER A 378 -50.67 11.06 -18.39
CA SER A 378 -50.93 10.80 -16.97
C SER A 378 -50.22 9.56 -16.41
N SER A 379 -49.81 8.61 -17.26
CA SER A 379 -49.01 7.46 -16.84
C SER A 379 -47.58 7.84 -16.40
N ALA A 380 -47.06 8.99 -16.84
CA ALA A 380 -45.77 9.53 -16.44
C ALA A 380 -45.85 10.48 -15.22
N CYS A 381 -47.00 10.58 -14.56
CA CYS A 381 -47.20 11.42 -13.38
C CYS A 381 -46.17 11.13 -12.26
N ALA A 382 -45.87 9.87 -11.98
CA ALA A 382 -44.88 9.50 -10.97
C ALA A 382 -43.47 10.00 -11.33
N THR A 383 -43.09 9.93 -12.61
CA THR A 383 -41.80 10.45 -13.09
C THR A 383 -41.75 11.97 -13.08
N ALA A 384 -42.84 12.67 -13.40
CA ALA A 384 -42.91 14.13 -13.32
C ALA A 384 -42.75 14.64 -11.88
N ARG A 385 -43.46 14.00 -10.93
CA ARG A 385 -43.31 14.28 -9.49
C ARG A 385 -41.90 14.03 -8.98
N ALA A 386 -41.27 12.95 -9.42
CA ALA A 386 -39.87 12.67 -9.09
C ALA A 386 -38.91 13.69 -9.72
N SER A 387 -39.16 14.15 -10.95
CA SER A 387 -38.37 15.23 -11.58
C SER A 387 -38.45 16.51 -10.78
N HIS A 388 -39.64 16.97 -10.36
CA HIS A 388 -39.76 18.18 -9.54
C HIS A 388 -39.06 18.06 -8.17
N LEU A 389 -38.98 16.85 -7.59
CA LEU A 389 -38.24 16.63 -6.34
C LEU A 389 -36.74 16.95 -6.49
N PHE A 390 -36.14 16.65 -7.65
CA PHE A 390 -34.74 16.91 -7.96
C PHE A 390 -34.49 18.26 -8.67
N ASP A 391 -35.41 18.69 -9.53
CA ASP A 391 -35.30 19.89 -10.36
C ASP A 391 -36.16 21.03 -9.76
N ASN A 392 -35.98 21.28 -8.47
CA ASN A 392 -36.65 22.39 -7.79
C ASN A 392 -35.81 23.68 -7.85
N PRO A 393 -36.42 24.88 -7.72
CA PRO A 393 -35.66 26.14 -7.70
C PRO A 393 -34.57 26.22 -6.62
N ALA A 394 -34.70 25.49 -5.52
CA ALA A 394 -33.72 25.45 -4.44
C ALA A 394 -32.46 24.62 -4.80
N THR A 395 -32.51 23.73 -5.79
CA THR A 395 -31.32 23.00 -6.26
C THR A 395 -30.35 23.90 -7.02
N VAL A 396 -30.84 24.99 -7.64
CA VAL A 396 -29.99 26.03 -8.21
C VAL A 396 -29.16 26.69 -7.10
N PHE A 397 -29.78 27.05 -5.98
CA PHE A 397 -29.08 27.56 -4.80
C PHE A 397 -28.07 26.53 -4.26
N PHE A 398 -28.48 25.26 -4.17
CA PHE A 398 -27.59 24.18 -3.73
C PHE A 398 -26.35 24.04 -4.64
N SER A 399 -26.50 24.17 -5.97
CA SER A 399 -25.36 24.06 -6.88
C SER A 399 -24.33 25.18 -6.70
N ILE A 400 -24.77 26.41 -6.47
CA ILE A 400 -23.90 27.55 -6.12
C ILE A 400 -23.21 27.29 -4.79
N PHE A 401 -23.97 26.82 -3.79
CA PHE A 401 -23.42 26.44 -2.49
C PHE A 401 -22.35 25.34 -2.62
N MET A 402 -22.57 24.31 -3.44
CA MET A 402 -21.59 23.22 -3.65
C MET A 402 -20.30 23.71 -4.33
N ALA A 403 -20.41 24.66 -5.26
CA ALA A 403 -19.23 25.29 -5.86
C ALA A 403 -18.41 26.08 -4.82
N LEU A 404 -19.07 26.89 -3.98
CA LEU A 404 -18.42 27.61 -2.89
C LEU A 404 -17.84 26.65 -1.85
N TRP A 405 -18.58 25.60 -1.49
CA TRP A 405 -18.14 24.56 -0.58
C TRP A 405 -16.85 23.89 -1.06
N ALA A 406 -16.74 23.53 -2.35
CA ALA A 406 -15.55 22.90 -2.90
C ALA A 406 -14.32 23.80 -2.79
N THR A 407 -14.47 25.10 -3.10
CA THR A 407 -13.37 26.08 -2.95
C THR A 407 -12.98 26.30 -1.50
N MET A 408 -13.95 26.45 -0.59
CA MET A 408 -13.73 26.58 0.85
C MET A 408 -13.05 25.36 1.45
N PHE A 409 -13.45 24.16 1.05
CA PHE A 409 -12.84 22.91 1.50
C PHE A 409 -11.35 22.83 1.12
N LEU A 410 -11.01 23.12 -0.14
CA LEU A 410 -9.62 23.07 -0.59
C LEU A 410 -8.74 24.10 0.12
N GLU A 411 -9.22 25.32 0.31
CA GLU A 411 -8.47 26.36 1.03
C GLU A 411 -8.32 26.02 2.52
N GLN A 412 -9.36 25.48 3.15
CA GLN A 412 -9.28 25.03 4.54
C GLN A 412 -8.35 23.82 4.69
N TRP A 413 -8.34 22.89 3.73
CA TRP A 413 -7.39 21.78 3.71
C TRP A 413 -5.96 22.28 3.60
N LYS A 414 -5.65 23.20 2.68
CA LYS A 414 -4.30 23.81 2.58
C LYS A 414 -3.88 24.45 3.91
N ARG A 415 -4.78 25.19 4.57
CA ARG A 415 -4.51 25.79 5.89
C ARG A 415 -4.25 24.73 6.96
N LEU A 416 -5.08 23.68 7.02
CA LEU A 416 -4.90 22.59 7.97
C LEU A 416 -3.61 21.81 7.70
N GLN A 417 -3.31 21.50 6.44
CA GLN A 417 -2.08 20.83 6.02
C GLN A 417 -0.86 21.65 6.43
N MET A 418 -0.86 22.97 6.22
CA MET A 418 0.24 23.84 6.66
C MET A 418 0.36 23.88 8.19
N ARG A 419 -0.77 23.97 8.92
CA ARG A 419 -0.78 23.91 10.38
C ARG A 419 -0.19 22.58 10.87
N LEU A 420 -0.67 21.45 10.38
CA LEU A 420 -0.17 20.13 10.77
C LEU A 420 1.29 19.93 10.36
N SER A 421 1.67 20.34 9.15
CA SER A 421 3.07 20.31 8.69
C SER A 421 3.98 21.12 9.62
N TYR A 422 3.53 22.28 10.09
CA TYR A 422 4.25 23.04 11.10
C TYR A 422 4.30 22.30 12.44
N PHE A 423 3.17 21.86 13.01
CA PHE A 423 3.13 21.16 14.31
C PHE A 423 3.91 19.84 14.30
N TRP A 424 3.99 19.19 13.16
CA TRP A 424 4.72 17.93 12.96
C TRP A 424 6.14 18.15 12.42
N ASP A 425 6.56 19.40 12.26
CA ASP A 425 7.87 19.84 11.77
C ASP A 425 8.30 19.23 10.42
N LEU A 426 7.32 18.94 9.55
CA LEU A 426 7.51 18.32 8.23
C LEU A 426 8.08 19.26 7.17
N THR A 427 8.27 20.55 7.49
CA THR A 427 8.78 21.55 6.55
C THR A 427 10.20 21.17 6.07
N GLY A 428 10.33 20.84 4.79
CA GLY A 428 11.61 20.49 4.16
C GLY A 428 11.98 18.99 4.15
N LEU A 429 11.13 18.10 4.66
CA LEU A 429 11.39 16.65 4.61
C LEU A 429 11.24 16.05 3.19
N GLU A 430 10.38 16.64 2.36
CA GLU A 430 10.08 16.15 1.01
C GLU A 430 11.30 16.19 0.07
N GLU A 431 12.19 17.17 0.26
CA GLU A 431 13.42 17.32 -0.53
C GLU A 431 14.54 16.36 -0.06
N GLU A 432 14.46 15.86 1.19
CA GLU A 432 15.46 14.95 1.79
C GLU A 432 15.10 13.46 1.62
N GLU A 433 13.83 13.08 1.41
CA GLU A 433 13.38 11.67 1.31
C GLU A 433 13.31 11.08 -0.13
N GLU A 434 13.45 11.88 -1.19
CA GLU A 434 13.38 11.36 -2.58
C GLU A 434 14.65 10.57 -2.98
N HIS A 435 14.72 9.31 -2.54
CA HIS A 435 15.66 8.33 -3.08
C HIS A 435 15.16 7.76 -4.42
N PRO A 436 16.04 7.60 -5.42
CA PRO A 436 15.67 6.98 -6.68
C PRO A 436 15.18 5.54 -6.47
N ARG A 437 14.17 5.13 -7.25
CA ARG A 437 13.61 3.76 -7.20
C ARG A 437 14.72 2.72 -7.48
N PRO A 438 14.78 1.57 -6.75
CA PRO A 438 15.81 0.55 -6.97
C PRO A 438 15.93 0.05 -8.42
N GLU A 439 14.80 -0.10 -9.12
CA GLU A 439 14.75 -0.50 -10.54
C GLU A 439 15.39 0.54 -11.48
N TYR A 440 15.33 1.82 -11.11
CA TYR A 440 16.00 2.88 -11.86
C TYR A 440 17.52 2.78 -11.70
N GLU A 441 17.98 2.50 -10.48
CA GLU A 441 19.40 2.32 -10.18
C GLU A 441 20.00 1.10 -10.90
N THR A 442 19.27 -0.03 -10.97
CA THR A 442 19.75 -1.22 -11.69
C THR A 442 19.87 -0.97 -13.19
N LYS A 443 18.90 -0.30 -13.82
CA LYS A 443 18.98 0.13 -15.23
C LYS A 443 20.18 1.07 -15.46
N LEU A 444 20.43 1.99 -14.54
CA LEU A 444 21.57 2.91 -14.59
C LEU A 444 22.92 2.17 -14.46
N LEU A 445 23.01 1.19 -13.56
CA LEU A 445 24.18 0.32 -13.44
C LEU A 445 24.43 -0.52 -14.69
N GLN A 446 23.39 -1.09 -15.30
CA GLN A 446 23.51 -1.83 -16.57
C GLN A 446 24.03 -0.93 -17.69
N LYS A 447 23.55 0.31 -17.79
CA LYS A 447 24.07 1.29 -18.75
C LYS A 447 25.53 1.63 -18.48
N LYS A 448 25.92 1.83 -17.22
CA LYS A 448 27.33 2.04 -16.82
C LYS A 448 28.22 0.86 -17.20
N LEU A 449 27.77 -0.38 -16.96
CA LEU A 449 28.49 -1.59 -17.37
C LEU A 449 28.64 -1.69 -18.90
N LYS A 450 27.56 -1.39 -19.65
CA LYS A 450 27.59 -1.38 -21.11
C LYS A 450 28.55 -0.31 -21.65
N ASN A 451 28.51 0.91 -21.10
CA ASN A 451 29.42 1.99 -21.48
C ASN A 451 30.89 1.66 -21.14
N LYS A 452 31.14 1.04 -19.98
CA LYS A 452 32.49 0.62 -19.56
C LYS A 452 33.07 -0.45 -20.48
N ASN A 453 32.25 -1.39 -20.95
CA ASN A 453 32.68 -2.38 -21.93
C ASN A 453 33.02 -1.73 -23.29
N ILE A 454 32.30 -0.67 -23.70
CA ILE A 454 32.58 0.09 -24.93
C ILE A 454 33.87 0.93 -24.80
N THR A 455 34.17 1.48 -23.63
CA THR A 455 35.40 2.28 -23.41
C THR A 455 36.66 1.42 -23.21
N THR A 456 36.52 0.12 -22.92
CA THR A 456 37.67 -0.78 -22.72
C THR A 456 38.40 -1.11 -24.04
N GLU A 457 37.81 -0.80 -25.20
CA GLU A 457 38.51 -0.84 -26.49
C GLU A 457 39.34 0.43 -26.79
N ASN A 458 39.09 1.56 -26.12
CA ASN A 458 39.79 2.82 -26.40
C ASN A 458 40.52 3.38 -25.16
N SER A 459 41.76 2.94 -25.02
CA SER A 459 42.93 3.58 -24.40
C SER A 459 42.91 4.03 -22.93
N LYS A 460 44.06 3.79 -22.30
CA LYS A 460 44.44 3.92 -20.87
C LYS A 460 44.40 5.35 -20.28
N GLU A 461 43.79 6.33 -20.92
CA GLU A 461 43.97 7.75 -20.59
C GLU A 461 42.80 8.39 -19.79
N VAL A 462 41.64 7.73 -19.70
CA VAL A 462 40.44 8.31 -19.05
C VAL A 462 40.35 8.05 -17.54
N ARG A 463 41.29 7.28 -16.98
CA ARG A 463 41.19 6.77 -15.59
C ARG A 463 41.37 7.85 -14.51
N CYS A 464 41.90 9.02 -14.84
CA CYS A 464 42.14 10.10 -13.85
C CYS A 464 41.04 11.16 -13.76
N ASN A 465 40.14 11.31 -14.75
CA ASN A 465 39.10 12.34 -14.72
C ASN A 465 37.77 11.88 -14.12
N LEU A 466 37.60 10.59 -13.83
CA LEU A 466 36.32 10.04 -13.36
C LEU A 466 36.21 9.95 -11.83
N LEU A 467 37.26 10.34 -11.09
CA LEU A 467 37.25 10.28 -9.62
C LEU A 467 36.56 11.49 -8.96
N PHE A 468 36.12 12.48 -9.74
CA PHE A 468 35.58 13.76 -9.22
C PHE A 468 34.21 14.17 -9.77
N SER A 469 33.55 13.38 -10.62
CA SER A 469 32.22 13.69 -11.13
C SER A 469 31.17 12.76 -10.51
N ASP A 470 30.70 13.12 -9.32
CA ASP A 470 29.49 12.59 -8.71
C ASP A 470 28.23 13.24 -9.32
N GLU A 471 28.23 13.42 -10.64
CA GLU A 471 27.06 13.91 -11.35
C GLU A 471 26.12 12.73 -11.58
N LYS A 472 24.91 12.83 -11.03
CA LYS A 472 23.79 11.90 -11.25
C LYS A 472 23.51 11.81 -12.76
N GLU A 473 24.17 10.89 -13.48
CA GLU A 473 23.94 10.64 -14.89
C GLU A 473 22.47 10.23 -15.11
N LYS A 474 21.63 11.15 -15.56
CA LYS A 474 20.21 10.87 -15.89
C LYS A 474 20.15 10.11 -17.22
N LEU A 475 19.22 9.15 -17.34
CA LEU A 475 18.92 8.50 -18.63
C LEU A 475 18.63 9.56 -19.71
N THR A 476 19.24 9.38 -20.88
CA THR A 476 19.17 10.30 -22.02
C THR A 476 17.77 10.34 -22.63
N TRP A 477 17.38 11.47 -23.23
CA TRP A 477 16.05 11.65 -23.85
C TRP A 477 15.73 10.58 -24.90
N ASN A 478 16.75 10.10 -25.63
CA ASN A 478 16.60 9.04 -26.63
C ASN A 478 16.19 7.67 -26.03
N ASP A 479 16.52 7.41 -24.75
CA ASP A 479 16.12 6.19 -24.05
C ASP A 479 14.69 6.29 -23.48
N ARG A 480 14.22 7.52 -23.19
CA ARG A 480 12.90 7.80 -22.59
C ARG A 480 11.79 7.98 -23.62
N MET A 481 12.13 8.51 -24.80
CA MET A 481 11.20 8.75 -25.90
C MET A 481 10.33 7.54 -26.30
N PRO A 482 10.88 6.34 -26.51
CA PRO A 482 10.05 5.17 -26.83
C PRO A 482 9.12 4.78 -25.66
N GLY A 483 9.56 4.96 -24.42
CA GLY A 483 8.72 4.72 -23.23
C GLY A 483 7.56 5.72 -23.14
N TYR A 484 7.81 7.01 -23.33
CA TYR A 484 6.73 8.01 -23.35
C TYR A 484 5.76 7.82 -24.52
N ALA A 485 6.25 7.44 -25.70
CA ALA A 485 5.40 7.16 -26.85
C ALA A 485 4.53 5.92 -26.62
N ALA A 486 5.08 4.85 -26.04
CA ALA A 486 4.32 3.66 -25.64
C ALA A 486 3.28 3.98 -24.56
N ASN A 487 3.65 4.76 -23.54
CA ASN A 487 2.74 5.18 -22.47
C ASN A 487 1.58 6.02 -23.04
N PHE A 488 1.88 6.99 -23.91
CA PHE A 488 0.87 7.81 -24.54
C PHE A 488 -0.07 6.97 -25.43
N GLY A 489 0.50 6.07 -26.25
CA GLY A 489 -0.29 5.16 -27.08
C GLY A 489 -1.20 4.25 -26.27
N LEU A 490 -0.72 3.72 -25.14
CA LEU A 490 -1.49 2.86 -24.26
C LEU A 490 -2.60 3.62 -23.52
N ILE A 491 -2.32 4.82 -23.01
CA ILE A 491 -3.34 5.66 -22.36
C ILE A 491 -4.45 5.99 -23.37
N LEU A 492 -4.09 6.36 -24.60
CA LEU A 492 -5.07 6.63 -25.67
C LEU A 492 -5.89 5.37 -25.99
N PHE A 493 -5.26 4.20 -26.06
CA PHE A 493 -5.94 2.93 -26.25
C PHE A 493 -6.94 2.65 -25.12
N MET A 494 -6.57 2.85 -23.86
CA MET A 494 -7.47 2.67 -22.72
C MET A 494 -8.66 3.63 -22.77
N ILE A 495 -8.43 4.90 -23.15
CA ILE A 495 -9.52 5.87 -23.34
C ILE A 495 -10.48 5.39 -24.44
N MET A 496 -9.98 4.94 -25.59
CA MET A 496 -10.81 4.40 -26.68
C MET A 496 -11.59 3.15 -26.25
N LEU A 497 -10.98 2.30 -25.42
CA LEU A 497 -11.64 1.12 -24.86
C LEU A 497 -12.83 1.52 -23.97
N THR A 498 -12.68 2.55 -23.12
CA THR A 498 -13.79 3.05 -22.31
C THR A 498 -14.94 3.60 -23.16
N PHE A 499 -14.65 4.37 -24.21
CA PHE A 499 -15.67 4.86 -25.14
C PHE A 499 -16.38 3.71 -25.87
N SER A 500 -15.64 2.68 -26.29
CA SER A 500 -16.21 1.47 -26.90
C SER A 500 -17.14 0.73 -25.93
N ALA A 501 -16.76 0.60 -24.66
CA ALA A 501 -17.59 -0.02 -23.63
C ALA A 501 -18.89 0.77 -23.39
N VAL A 502 -18.81 2.10 -23.26
CA VAL A 502 -20.00 2.97 -23.13
C VAL A 502 -20.90 2.86 -24.36
N PHE A 503 -20.31 2.87 -25.56
CA PHE A 503 -21.05 2.67 -26.81
C PHE A 503 -21.75 1.30 -26.83
N GLY A 504 -21.08 0.24 -26.38
CA GLY A 504 -21.66 -1.09 -26.21
C GLY A 504 -22.88 -1.10 -25.29
N VAL A 505 -22.84 -0.38 -24.17
CA VAL A 505 -24.00 -0.25 -23.25
C VAL A 505 -25.15 0.52 -23.90
N ILE A 506 -24.87 1.55 -24.71
CA ILE A 506 -25.89 2.28 -25.49
C ILE A 506 -26.58 1.35 -26.48
N VAL A 507 -25.80 0.57 -27.25
CA VAL A 507 -26.34 -0.42 -28.20
C VAL A 507 -27.15 -1.50 -27.47
N TYR A 508 -26.64 -2.00 -26.34
CA TYR A 508 -27.39 -2.94 -25.48
C TYR A 508 -28.75 -2.37 -25.05
N ARG A 509 -28.80 -1.10 -24.61
CA ARG A 509 -30.07 -0.45 -24.22
C ARG A 509 -31.06 -0.39 -25.38
N ILE A 510 -30.61 0.04 -26.56
CA ILE A 510 -31.48 0.18 -27.73
C ILE A 510 -32.02 -1.19 -28.16
N THR A 511 -31.14 -2.19 -28.24
CA THR A 511 -31.50 -3.55 -28.69
C THR A 511 -32.39 -4.28 -27.70
N THR A 512 -32.11 -4.21 -26.39
CA THR A 512 -32.95 -4.84 -25.37
C THR A 512 -34.28 -4.14 -25.17
N ALA A 513 -34.35 -2.82 -25.29
CA ALA A 513 -35.61 -2.08 -25.32
C ALA A 513 -36.50 -2.55 -26.49
N ALA A 514 -35.91 -2.68 -27.68
CA ALA A 514 -36.63 -3.24 -28.84
C ALA A 514 -37.07 -4.69 -28.60
N ALA A 515 -36.19 -5.56 -28.10
CA ALA A 515 -36.50 -6.98 -27.88
C ALA A 515 -37.56 -7.22 -26.78
N LEU A 516 -37.53 -6.46 -25.68
CA LEU A 516 -38.51 -6.57 -24.59
C LEU A 516 -39.87 -5.97 -24.98
N SER A 517 -39.89 -4.96 -25.85
CA SER A 517 -41.14 -4.47 -26.46
C SER A 517 -41.81 -5.51 -27.36
N PHE A 518 -41.03 -6.45 -27.92
CA PHE A 518 -41.51 -7.61 -28.70
C PHE A 518 -41.99 -8.79 -27.82
N SER A 519 -41.66 -8.82 -26.53
CA SER A 519 -42.00 -9.95 -25.65
C SER A 519 -43.52 -10.12 -25.50
N THR A 520 -43.99 -11.37 -25.58
CA THR A 520 -45.42 -11.73 -25.51
C THR A 520 -46.02 -11.62 -24.10
N ASN A 521 -45.20 -11.48 -23.06
CA ASN A 521 -45.64 -11.34 -21.67
C ASN A 521 -46.01 -9.88 -21.36
N GLU A 522 -47.27 -9.61 -20.99
CA GLU A 522 -47.75 -8.26 -20.66
C GLU A 522 -47.01 -7.60 -19.47
N THR A 523 -46.55 -8.41 -18.51
CA THR A 523 -45.82 -7.94 -17.31
C THR A 523 -44.41 -7.44 -17.64
N THR A 524 -43.73 -8.04 -18.62
CA THR A 524 -42.43 -7.54 -19.12
C THR A 524 -42.62 -6.35 -20.03
N ARG A 525 -43.71 -6.30 -20.81
CA ARG A 525 -44.05 -5.19 -21.72
C ARG A 525 -44.42 -3.88 -21.00
N SER A 526 -45.06 -3.96 -19.84
CA SER A 526 -45.40 -2.78 -19.02
C SER A 526 -44.20 -2.19 -18.25
N ASN A 527 -43.23 -3.02 -17.89
CA ASN A 527 -42.06 -2.61 -17.10
C ASN A 527 -40.76 -2.45 -17.91
N VAL A 528 -40.82 -2.50 -19.25
CA VAL A 528 -39.64 -2.48 -20.14
C VAL A 528 -38.67 -1.35 -19.78
N ARG A 529 -39.18 -0.13 -19.56
CA ARG A 529 -38.35 1.04 -19.26
C ARG A 529 -37.52 0.87 -17.99
N VAL A 530 -38.12 0.35 -16.92
CA VAL A 530 -37.44 0.16 -15.63
C VAL A 530 -36.46 -1.00 -15.73
N THR A 531 -36.87 -2.13 -16.30
CA THR A 531 -36.01 -3.31 -16.44
C THR A 531 -34.78 -3.02 -17.31
N VAL A 532 -34.94 -2.39 -18.47
CA VAL A 532 -33.81 -2.05 -19.37
C VAL A 532 -32.87 -1.03 -18.74
N THR A 533 -33.40 -0.02 -18.06
CA THR A 533 -32.54 0.99 -17.41
C THR A 533 -31.76 0.38 -16.25
N ALA A 534 -32.40 -0.44 -15.42
CA ALA A 534 -31.77 -1.12 -14.28
C ALA A 534 -30.71 -2.14 -14.74
N THR A 535 -31.03 -3.03 -15.68
CA THR A 535 -30.07 -4.02 -16.18
C THR A 535 -28.89 -3.36 -16.88
N ALA A 536 -29.12 -2.29 -17.66
CA ALA A 536 -28.04 -1.53 -18.28
C ALA A 536 -27.12 -0.85 -17.25
N VAL A 537 -27.66 -0.30 -16.16
CA VAL A 537 -26.85 0.28 -15.08
C VAL A 537 -26.03 -0.79 -14.37
N ILE A 538 -26.61 -1.96 -14.09
CA ILE A 538 -25.90 -3.08 -13.48
C ILE A 538 -24.77 -3.58 -14.38
N ILE A 539 -25.04 -3.80 -15.67
CA ILE A 539 -24.01 -4.23 -16.64
C ILE A 539 -22.92 -3.18 -16.75
N ASN A 540 -23.27 -1.89 -16.83
CA ASN A 540 -22.30 -0.81 -16.88
C ASN A 540 -21.42 -0.78 -15.62
N LEU A 541 -21.99 -0.98 -14.43
CA LEU A 541 -21.22 -1.06 -13.18
C LEU A 541 -20.24 -2.25 -13.19
N VAL A 542 -20.71 -3.43 -13.61
CA VAL A 542 -19.85 -4.63 -13.70
C VAL A 542 -18.70 -4.41 -14.68
N VAL A 543 -18.97 -3.81 -15.85
CA VAL A 543 -17.94 -3.50 -16.84
C VAL A 543 -16.92 -2.52 -16.27
N ILE A 544 -17.36 -1.45 -15.58
CA ILE A 544 -16.46 -0.47 -14.96
C ILE A 544 -15.56 -1.15 -13.91
N LEU A 545 -16.12 -2.02 -13.04
CA LEU A 545 -15.33 -2.72 -12.02
C LEU A 545 -14.27 -3.65 -12.63
N ILE A 546 -14.61 -4.37 -13.71
CA ILE A 546 -13.65 -5.22 -14.44
C ILE A 546 -12.56 -4.36 -15.10
N LEU A 547 -12.94 -3.25 -15.72
CA LEU A 547 -11.99 -2.34 -16.37
C LEU A 547 -11.07 -1.64 -15.38
N ASP A 548 -11.53 -1.32 -14.18
CA ASP A 548 -10.73 -0.70 -13.12
C ASP A 548 -9.58 -1.63 -12.67
N GLU A 549 -9.86 -2.91 -12.47
CA GLU A 549 -8.83 -3.90 -12.11
C GLU A 549 -7.82 -4.11 -13.26
N ILE A 550 -8.30 -4.21 -14.51
CA ILE A 550 -7.43 -4.30 -15.69
C ILE A 550 -6.58 -3.04 -15.82
N TYR A 551 -7.17 -1.86 -15.65
CA TYR A 551 -6.47 -0.59 -15.69
C TYR A 551 -5.41 -0.50 -14.60
N GLY A 552 -5.73 -0.92 -13.37
CA GLY A 552 -4.77 -0.96 -12.26
C GLY A 552 -3.57 -1.86 -12.55
N ALA A 553 -3.81 -3.07 -13.08
CA ALA A 553 -2.75 -3.99 -13.46
C ALA A 553 -1.87 -3.43 -14.60
N VAL A 554 -2.50 -2.87 -15.64
CA VAL A 554 -1.80 -2.26 -16.78
C VAL A 554 -1.02 -1.02 -16.35
N ALA A 555 -1.59 -0.17 -15.50
CA ALA A 555 -0.93 1.04 -14.98
C ALA A 555 0.30 0.69 -14.14
N LYS A 556 0.21 -0.36 -13.30
CA LYS A 556 1.36 -0.85 -12.54
C LYS A 556 2.47 -1.34 -13.46
N TRP A 557 2.12 -2.18 -14.44
CA TRP A 557 3.06 -2.69 -15.44
C TRP A 557 3.71 -1.55 -16.26
N LEU A 558 2.91 -0.56 -16.66
CA LEU A 558 3.38 0.61 -17.40
C LEU A 558 4.35 1.47 -16.59
N THR A 559 4.12 1.57 -15.28
CA THR A 559 4.98 2.34 -14.37
C THR A 559 6.28 1.60 -14.03
N GLU A 560 6.35 0.29 -14.26
CA GLU A 560 7.55 -0.54 -14.10
C GLU A 560 8.48 -0.50 -15.34
N ILE A 561 7.90 -0.34 -16.53
CA ILE A 561 8.63 -0.17 -17.81
C ILE A 561 9.39 1.16 -17.80
#